data_AF-X1BFT1-F1
#
_entry.id   AF-X1BFT1-F1
#
_cell.length_a   1.000
_cell.length_b   1.000
_cell.length_c   1.000
_cell.angle_alpha   90.00
_cell.angle_beta   90.00
_cell.angle_gamma   90.00
#
_symmetry.space_group_name_H-M   'P 1'
#
loop_
_entity.id
_entity.type
_entity.pdbx_description
1 polymer ?
#
loop_
_entity_poly.entity_id
_entity_poly.type
_entity_poly.pdbx_seq_one_letter_code
_entity_poly.pdbx_strand_id
1 'polypeptide(L)'
;MPNRADFFTGRLSGVFMKWEPLARELTLLPSILRGNRIHTAAVVDTPFFLRNNMNYDQGFRTFIEIEGQDYWSQGLGDDTRADWRHEADRYAPRTITRATQWLEKHHSENFFLYIDLWDPHEPWNAPPYYTKLYMKDYDGEIVNPPYSYWQDV
;
A
#
# COMPACT_ATOMS: atom_id res chain seq x y z
N MET A 1 0.82 -3.76 -10.64
CA MET A 1 1.15 -2.52 -9.90
C MET A 1 2.49 -1.98 -10.38
N PRO A 2 2.51 -1.23 -11.50
CA PRO A 2 3.76 -0.94 -12.24
C PRO A 2 4.86 -0.28 -11.40
N ASN A 3 4.56 0.81 -10.67
CA ASN A 3 5.56 1.47 -9.81
C ASN A 3 6.16 0.54 -8.72
N ARG A 4 5.32 -0.29 -8.11
CA ARG A 4 5.79 -1.26 -7.08
C ARG A 4 6.61 -2.38 -7.72
N ALA A 5 6.31 -2.77 -8.96
CA ALA A 5 7.15 -3.70 -9.72
C ALA A 5 8.53 -3.10 -9.99
N ASP A 6 8.62 -1.82 -10.33
CA ASP A 6 9.91 -1.12 -10.53
C ASP A 6 10.76 -1.16 -9.25
N PHE A 7 10.17 -0.84 -8.10
CA PHE A 7 10.87 -0.90 -6.81
C PHE A 7 11.41 -2.30 -6.48
N PHE A 8 10.66 -3.34 -6.79
CA PHE A 8 11.05 -4.71 -6.43
C PHE A 8 11.96 -5.37 -7.47
N THR A 9 11.90 -4.96 -8.72
CA THR A 9 12.70 -5.57 -9.80
C THR A 9 13.92 -4.74 -10.20
N GLY A 10 13.94 -3.44 -9.88
CA GLY A 10 14.93 -2.50 -10.39
C GLY A 10 14.83 -2.28 -11.92
N ARG A 11 13.69 -2.63 -12.53
CA ARG A 11 13.45 -2.52 -13.97
C ARG A 11 12.44 -1.41 -14.24
N LEU A 12 12.45 -0.88 -15.46
CA LEU A 12 11.45 0.07 -15.95
C LEU A 12 10.19 -0.69 -16.42
N SER A 13 9.41 -1.21 -15.48
CA SER A 13 8.11 -1.84 -15.76
C SER A 13 6.98 -0.81 -15.85
N GLY A 14 7.11 0.35 -15.19
CA GLY A 14 6.14 1.46 -15.17
C GLY A 14 5.54 1.85 -16.53
N VAL A 15 6.31 1.73 -17.62
CA VAL A 15 5.93 2.17 -18.97
C VAL A 15 5.32 1.07 -19.85
N PHE A 16 5.44 -0.21 -19.46
CA PHE A 16 5.00 -1.35 -20.28
C PHE A 16 3.99 -2.26 -19.57
N MET A 17 4.05 -2.29 -18.24
CA MET A 17 3.26 -3.17 -17.39
C MET A 17 1.90 -2.54 -17.09
N LYS A 18 0.86 -3.37 -17.06
CA LYS A 18 -0.48 -2.95 -16.61
C LYS A 18 -0.65 -3.21 -15.10
N TRP A 19 -1.87 -3.05 -14.61
CA TRP A 19 -2.25 -3.54 -13.30
C TRP A 19 -2.33 -5.08 -13.30
N GLU A 20 -1.19 -5.74 -13.14
CA GLU A 20 -1.11 -7.20 -13.23
C GLU A 20 -0.17 -7.84 -12.18
N PRO A 21 -0.24 -9.17 -11.99
CA PRO A 21 0.60 -9.91 -11.05
C PRO A 21 2.09 -9.84 -11.39
N LEU A 22 2.95 -9.94 -10.38
CA LEU A 22 4.37 -10.24 -10.60
C LEU A 22 4.55 -11.72 -10.95
N ALA A 23 5.35 -11.97 -11.99
CA ALA A 23 5.79 -13.31 -12.36
C ALA A 23 6.61 -13.93 -11.21
N ARG A 24 6.45 -15.24 -10.98
CA ARG A 24 7.06 -15.94 -9.83
C ARG A 24 8.53 -16.28 -10.02
N GLU A 25 8.98 -16.29 -11.27
CA GLU A 25 10.35 -16.50 -11.70
C GLU A 25 11.22 -15.25 -11.57
N LEU A 26 10.63 -14.08 -11.29
CA LEU A 26 11.38 -12.85 -11.13
C LEU A 26 12.25 -12.89 -9.87
N THR A 27 13.52 -12.53 -10.04
CA THR A 27 14.39 -12.23 -8.90
C THR A 27 14.07 -10.83 -8.40
N LEU A 28 13.52 -10.74 -7.19
CA LEU A 28 13.11 -9.48 -6.56
C LEU A 28 14.14 -9.02 -5.52
N LEU A 29 14.22 -7.71 -5.28
CA LEU A 29 15.08 -7.08 -4.26
C LEU A 29 14.94 -7.75 -2.87
N PRO A 30 13.72 -8.00 -2.34
CA PRO A 30 13.57 -8.75 -1.09
C PRO A 30 14.19 -10.15 -1.13
N SER A 31 14.10 -10.87 -2.25
CA SER A 31 14.73 -12.18 -2.39
C SER A 31 16.26 -12.10 -2.35
N ILE A 32 16.85 -11.10 -2.99
CA ILE A 32 18.31 -10.87 -2.98
C ILE A 32 18.79 -10.54 -1.56
N LEU A 33 18.11 -9.62 -0.87
CA LEU A 33 18.45 -9.21 0.49
C LEU A 33 18.34 -10.37 1.49
N ARG A 34 17.26 -11.17 1.39
CA ARG A 34 17.08 -12.37 2.20
C ARG A 34 18.20 -13.38 1.99
N GLY A 35 18.64 -13.59 0.74
CA GLY A 35 19.79 -14.43 0.41
C GLY A 35 21.10 -13.97 1.07
N ASN A 36 21.21 -12.68 1.37
CA ASN A 36 22.35 -12.06 2.06
C ASN A 36 22.13 -11.90 3.58
N ARG A 37 21.23 -12.70 4.17
CA ARG A 37 20.94 -12.73 5.61
C ARG A 37 20.39 -11.41 6.17
N ILE A 38 19.76 -10.58 5.34
CA ILE A 38 18.97 -9.43 5.78
C ILE A 38 17.55 -9.89 6.07
N HIS A 39 16.99 -9.51 7.21
CA HIS A 39 15.58 -9.77 7.53
C HIS A 39 14.70 -8.88 6.66
N THR A 40 14.00 -9.47 5.69
CA THR A 40 13.07 -8.74 4.83
C THR A 40 11.66 -8.79 5.39
N ALA A 41 11.10 -7.63 5.68
CA ALA A 41 9.73 -7.49 6.16
C ALA A 41 8.96 -6.44 5.36
N ALA A 42 7.65 -6.62 5.27
CA ALA A 42 6.74 -5.62 4.72
C ALA A 42 5.53 -5.43 5.65
N VAL A 43 5.06 -4.19 5.75
CA VAL A 43 3.78 -3.82 6.36
C VAL A 43 3.02 -2.93 5.38
N VAL A 44 1.87 -3.40 4.90
CA VAL A 44 1.15 -2.76 3.80
C VAL A 44 -0.35 -2.68 4.08
N ASP A 45 -1.01 -1.63 3.60
CA ASP A 45 -2.49 -1.55 3.52
C ASP A 45 -3.01 -1.36 2.08
N THR A 46 -2.12 -1.31 1.08
CA THR A 46 -2.51 -1.33 -0.33
C THR A 46 -3.17 -2.67 -0.69
N PRO A 47 -4.42 -2.68 -1.19
CA PRO A 47 -5.26 -3.88 -1.21
C PRO A 47 -4.92 -4.90 -2.31
N PHE A 48 -3.81 -4.73 -3.03
CA PHE A 48 -3.50 -5.51 -4.23
C PHE A 48 -2.19 -6.28 -4.15
N PHE A 49 -1.54 -6.31 -2.98
CA PHE A 49 -0.31 -7.09 -2.82
C PHE A 49 -0.56 -8.59 -2.88
N LEU A 50 -1.58 -9.04 -2.14
CA LEU A 50 -1.94 -10.46 -1.99
C LEU A 50 -3.20 -10.85 -2.77
N ARG A 51 -4.20 -9.96 -2.82
CA ARG A 51 -5.50 -10.24 -3.44
C ARG A 51 -5.33 -10.65 -4.91
N ASN A 52 -6.15 -11.58 -5.37
CA ASN A 52 -6.14 -12.12 -6.75
C ASN A 52 -4.77 -12.67 -7.20
N ASN A 53 -3.96 -13.16 -6.26
CA ASN A 53 -2.67 -13.78 -6.55
C ASN A 53 -1.73 -12.84 -7.33
N MET A 54 -1.69 -11.56 -6.93
CA MET A 54 -0.83 -10.54 -7.53
C MET A 54 0.67 -10.75 -7.24
N ASN A 55 1.00 -11.57 -6.24
CA ASN A 55 2.36 -12.04 -5.92
C ASN A 55 3.38 -10.93 -5.55
N TYR A 56 2.98 -9.85 -4.89
CA TYR A 56 3.92 -8.78 -4.47
C TYR A 56 4.55 -9.03 -3.08
N ASP A 57 4.15 -10.10 -2.40
CA ASP A 57 4.72 -10.57 -1.12
C ASP A 57 5.99 -11.41 -1.29
N GLN A 58 6.28 -11.82 -2.53
CA GLN A 58 7.40 -12.67 -2.86
C GLN A 58 8.74 -12.12 -2.35
N GLY A 59 9.55 -13.00 -1.75
CA GLY A 59 10.89 -12.67 -1.26
C GLY A 59 10.95 -12.06 0.13
N PHE A 60 9.84 -11.54 0.66
CA PHE A 60 9.77 -11.13 2.05
C PHE A 60 9.74 -12.36 2.98
N ARG A 61 10.44 -12.26 4.13
CA ARG A 61 10.36 -13.25 5.21
C ARG A 61 9.12 -13.02 6.07
N THR A 62 8.78 -11.76 6.32
CA THR A 62 7.57 -11.36 7.04
C THR A 62 6.76 -10.44 6.15
N PHE A 63 5.49 -10.76 5.94
CA PHE A 63 4.58 -9.92 5.18
C PHE A 63 3.33 -9.71 6.02
N ILE A 64 3.07 -8.46 6.40
CA ILE A 64 1.94 -8.08 7.24
C ILE A 64 1.02 -7.20 6.39
N GLU A 65 -0.10 -7.77 5.98
CA GLU A 65 -1.19 -7.00 5.38
C GLU A 65 -2.08 -6.47 6.52
N ILE A 66 -2.26 -5.15 6.54
CA ILE A 66 -3.37 -4.52 7.24
C ILE A 66 -4.55 -4.60 6.29
N GLU A 67 -5.72 -4.97 6.81
CA GLU A 67 -6.98 -4.88 6.08
C GLU A 67 -7.18 -3.43 5.64
N GLY A 68 -6.77 -3.16 4.41
CA GLY A 68 -6.84 -1.87 3.77
C GLY A 68 -8.21 -1.58 3.20
N GLN A 69 -8.29 -0.51 2.44
CA GLN A 69 -9.52 -0.12 1.76
C GLN A 69 -10.05 -1.23 0.87
N ASP A 70 -11.33 -1.57 1.02
CA ASP A 70 -11.96 -2.53 0.13
C ASP A 70 -12.34 -1.88 -1.21
N TYR A 71 -11.46 -2.04 -2.20
CA TYR A 71 -11.67 -1.50 -3.54
C TYR A 71 -12.67 -2.32 -4.37
N TRP A 72 -13.00 -3.56 -3.96
CA TRP A 72 -13.72 -4.52 -4.80
C TRP A 72 -15.14 -4.85 -4.30
N SER A 73 -15.54 -4.39 -3.12
CA SER A 73 -16.85 -4.69 -2.52
C SER A 73 -18.04 -3.93 -3.12
N GLN A 74 -17.99 -3.55 -4.40
CA GLN A 74 -18.99 -2.69 -5.06
C GLN A 74 -20.43 -2.95 -4.57
N GLY A 75 -20.94 -2.05 -3.73
CA GLY A 75 -22.32 -2.07 -3.22
C GLY A 75 -22.58 -2.88 -1.93
N LEU A 76 -21.59 -3.59 -1.37
CA LEU A 76 -21.73 -4.34 -0.10
C LEU A 76 -21.35 -3.51 1.14
N GLY A 77 -20.74 -2.34 0.95
CA GLY A 77 -20.25 -1.50 2.04
C GLY A 77 -18.78 -1.76 2.36
N ASP A 78 -18.15 -0.79 3.02
CA ASP A 78 -16.80 -0.95 3.58
C ASP A 78 -16.94 -1.20 5.09
N ASP A 79 -17.13 -2.48 5.44
CA ASP A 79 -17.27 -2.91 6.85
C ASP A 79 -16.10 -2.43 7.70
N THR A 80 -14.91 -2.27 7.10
CA THR A 80 -13.69 -1.88 7.82
C THR A 80 -13.72 -0.43 8.32
N ARG A 81 -14.60 0.43 7.78
CA ARG A 81 -14.78 1.82 8.24
C ARG A 81 -15.89 1.99 9.26
N ALA A 82 -16.88 1.10 9.26
CA ALA A 82 -18.04 1.18 10.17
C ALA A 82 -17.59 1.16 11.65
N ASP A 83 -16.46 0.52 11.93
CA ASP A 83 -15.91 0.36 13.27
C ASP A 83 -14.92 1.45 13.70
N TRP A 84 -14.63 2.44 12.86
CA TRP A 84 -13.72 3.53 13.25
C TRP A 84 -14.29 4.35 14.42
N ARG A 85 -13.51 4.52 15.48
CA ARG A 85 -13.82 5.35 16.66
C ARG A 85 -12.74 6.38 16.92
N HIS A 86 -11.51 6.07 16.56
CA HIS A 86 -10.32 6.89 16.74
C HIS A 86 -9.54 6.99 15.43
N GLU A 87 -8.65 7.98 15.34
CA GLU A 87 -7.75 8.10 14.20
C GLU A 87 -6.86 6.86 14.03
N ALA A 88 -6.46 6.24 15.14
CA ALA A 88 -5.68 5.01 15.14
C ALA A 88 -6.36 3.83 14.44
N ASP A 89 -7.68 3.89 14.21
CA ASP A 89 -8.43 2.85 13.50
C ASP A 89 -8.33 2.99 11.97
N ARG A 90 -7.83 4.12 11.48
CA ARG A 90 -7.62 4.39 10.05
C ARG A 90 -6.44 3.58 9.52
N TYR A 91 -6.43 3.30 8.21
CA TYR A 91 -5.45 2.41 7.59
C TYR A 91 -4.02 2.88 7.82
N ALA A 92 -3.67 4.13 7.44
CA ALA A 92 -2.30 4.59 7.59
C ALA A 92 -1.78 4.54 9.03
N PRO A 93 -2.53 5.05 10.05
CA PRO A 93 -2.16 4.87 11.45
C PRO A 93 -1.99 3.40 11.89
N ARG A 94 -2.86 2.48 11.45
CA ARG A 94 -2.71 1.04 11.73
C ARG A 94 -1.43 0.48 11.12
N THR A 95 -1.13 0.83 9.87
CA THR A 95 0.07 0.40 9.14
C THR A 95 1.35 0.89 9.82
N ILE A 96 1.41 2.18 10.17
CA ILE A 96 2.56 2.76 10.88
C ILE A 96 2.71 2.19 12.29
N THR A 97 1.60 2.02 13.03
CA THR A 97 1.62 1.39 14.36
C THR A 97 2.19 -0.03 14.27
N ARG A 98 1.75 -0.81 13.28
CA ARG A 98 2.21 -2.17 13.10
C ARG A 98 3.66 -2.26 12.67
N ALA A 99 4.12 -1.34 11.82
CA ALA A 99 5.54 -1.22 11.45
C ALA A 99 6.40 -0.85 12.66
N THR A 100 5.92 0.04 13.53
CA THR A 100 6.61 0.43 14.77
C THR A 100 6.77 -0.76 15.71
N GLN A 101 5.70 -1.53 15.95
CA GLN A 101 5.76 -2.75 16.76
C GLN A 101 6.74 -3.79 16.19
N TRP A 102 6.81 -3.90 14.85
CA TRP A 102 7.78 -4.77 14.20
C TRP A 102 9.21 -4.27 14.46
N LEU A 103 9.46 -2.97 14.31
CA LEU A 103 10.76 -2.36 14.59
C LEU A 103 11.18 -2.55 16.05
N GLU A 104 10.30 -2.34 17.03
CA GLU A 104 10.60 -2.54 18.45
C GLU A 104 11.14 -3.95 18.72
N LYS A 105 10.63 -4.96 18.02
CA LYS A 105 11.08 -6.35 18.14
C LYS A 105 12.39 -6.65 17.40
N HIS A 106 12.64 -5.97 16.28
CA HIS A 106 13.69 -6.33 15.31
C HIS A 106 14.78 -5.27 15.15
N HIS A 107 14.77 -4.19 15.95
CA HIS A 107 15.70 -3.06 15.83
C HIS A 107 17.19 -3.43 15.96
N SER A 108 17.51 -4.56 16.58
CA SER A 108 18.89 -5.06 16.70
C SER A 108 19.36 -5.94 15.52
N GLU A 109 18.48 -6.24 14.57
CA GLU A 109 18.79 -7.05 13.38
C GLU A 109 19.20 -6.16 12.20
N ASN A 110 19.93 -6.74 11.23
CA ASN A 110 20.03 -6.12 9.91
C ASN A 110 18.76 -6.42 9.13
N PHE A 111 17.97 -5.38 8.83
CA PHE A 111 16.68 -5.54 8.18
C PHE A 111 16.48 -4.64 6.96
N PHE A 112 15.54 -5.07 6.13
CA PHE A 112 14.89 -4.26 5.11
C PHE A 112 13.39 -4.28 5.42
N LEU A 113 12.84 -3.14 5.81
CA LEU A 113 11.42 -2.97 6.11
C LEU A 113 10.80 -2.11 5.03
N TYR A 114 9.86 -2.68 4.28
CA TYR A 114 9.05 -1.97 3.30
C TYR A 114 7.71 -1.59 3.92
N ILE A 115 7.41 -0.29 3.97
CA ILE A 115 6.14 0.23 4.50
C ILE A 115 5.41 0.88 3.34
N ASP A 116 4.19 0.43 3.05
CA ASP A 116 3.41 0.89 1.90
C ASP A 116 2.02 1.30 2.35
N LEU A 117 1.75 2.60 2.19
CA LEU A 117 0.50 3.22 2.55
C LEU A 117 -0.34 3.44 1.28
N TRP A 118 -1.63 3.15 1.38
CA TRP A 118 -2.62 3.43 0.36
C TRP A 118 -3.05 4.89 0.38
N ASP A 119 -3.18 5.49 1.58
CA ASP A 119 -3.43 6.92 1.73
C ASP A 119 -2.31 7.73 1.02
N PRO A 120 -2.63 8.80 0.27
CA PRO A 120 -3.92 9.51 0.23
C PRO A 120 -4.81 9.14 -0.97
N HIS A 121 -4.74 7.91 -1.48
CA HIS A 121 -5.63 7.46 -2.56
C HIS A 121 -7.11 7.71 -2.20
N GLU A 122 -7.96 7.85 -3.23
CA GLU A 122 -9.42 8.00 -3.05
C GLU A 122 -9.95 7.01 -2.02
N PRO A 123 -10.85 7.46 -1.11
CA PRO A 123 -11.75 8.60 -1.27
C PRO A 123 -11.37 9.87 -0.49
N TRP A 124 -10.09 10.08 -0.18
CA TRP A 124 -9.59 11.31 0.47
C TRP A 124 -10.31 11.65 1.80
N ASN A 125 -10.53 10.64 2.63
CA ASN A 125 -11.39 10.73 3.81
C ASN A 125 -10.66 11.14 5.10
N ALA A 126 -9.55 11.88 5.02
CA ALA A 126 -8.71 12.25 6.15
C ALA A 126 -9.50 12.90 7.33
N PRO A 127 -9.02 12.82 8.59
CA PRO A 127 -9.70 13.44 9.72
C PRO A 127 -10.03 14.93 9.47
N PRO A 128 -11.26 15.40 9.78
CA PRO A 128 -11.68 16.76 9.44
C PRO A 128 -10.79 17.87 9.99
N TYR A 129 -10.12 17.63 11.12
CA TYR A 129 -9.26 18.64 11.72
C TYR A 129 -7.96 18.87 10.90
N TYR A 130 -7.50 17.90 10.09
CA TYR A 130 -6.41 18.12 9.14
C TYR A 130 -6.88 18.89 7.91
N THR A 131 -8.07 18.57 7.39
CA THR A 131 -8.54 19.12 6.12
C THR A 131 -9.11 20.54 6.27
N LYS A 132 -9.76 20.86 7.40
CA LYS A 132 -10.34 22.19 7.68
C LYS A 132 -9.35 23.36 7.55
N LEU A 133 -8.05 23.11 7.76
CA LEU A 133 -7.00 24.11 7.60
C LEU A 133 -6.88 24.62 6.16
N TYR A 134 -7.26 23.79 5.19
CA TYR A 134 -7.10 24.02 3.76
C TYR A 134 -8.42 24.27 3.03
N MET A 135 -9.57 24.13 3.72
CA MET A 135 -10.90 24.15 3.11
C MET A 135 -11.59 25.52 3.08
N LYS A 136 -10.96 26.59 3.60
CA LYS A 136 -11.62 27.91 3.76
C LYS A 136 -12.25 28.44 2.47
N ASP A 137 -11.53 28.30 1.35
CA ASP A 137 -11.92 28.81 0.03
C ASP A 137 -12.11 27.67 -0.99
N TYR A 138 -12.19 26.43 -0.52
CA TYR A 138 -12.41 25.25 -1.37
C TYR A 138 -13.91 25.08 -1.64
N ASP A 139 -14.29 25.05 -2.92
CA ASP A 139 -15.69 25.00 -3.38
C ASP A 139 -16.27 23.58 -3.42
N GLY A 140 -15.46 22.57 -3.12
CA GLY A 140 -15.86 21.16 -3.15
C GLY A 140 -15.55 20.44 -4.46
N GLU A 141 -14.81 21.04 -5.40
CA GLU A 141 -14.40 20.39 -6.64
C GLU A 141 -13.58 19.12 -6.41
N ILE A 142 -14.13 17.96 -6.73
CA ILE A 142 -13.41 16.68 -6.70
C ILE A 142 -12.82 16.40 -8.09
N VAL A 143 -11.49 16.44 -8.18
CA VAL A 143 -10.75 16.00 -9.37
C VAL A 143 -10.45 14.51 -9.24
N ASN A 144 -11.18 13.68 -9.98
CA ASN A 144 -10.89 12.24 -10.03
C ASN A 144 -9.61 11.97 -10.82
N PRO A 145 -8.75 11.05 -10.36
CA PRO A 145 -7.58 10.67 -11.14
C PRO A 145 -8.00 9.96 -12.44
N PRO A 146 -7.33 10.24 -13.56
CA PRO A 146 -7.59 9.54 -14.81
C PRO A 146 -6.95 8.15 -14.77
N TYR A 147 -7.78 7.11 -14.59
CA TYR A 147 -7.35 5.70 -14.67
C TYR A 147 -7.38 5.13 -16.08
N SER A 148 -8.03 5.82 -17.01
CA SER A 148 -8.07 5.51 -18.44
C SER A 148 -6.84 6.06 -19.17
N TYR A 149 -6.57 5.54 -20.37
CA TYR A 149 -5.55 6.12 -21.22
C TYR A 149 -5.96 7.53 -21.66
N TRP A 150 -4.98 8.41 -21.88
CA TRP A 150 -5.25 9.79 -22.29
C TRP A 150 -6.00 9.88 -23.63
N GLN A 151 -5.92 8.84 -24.47
CA GLN A 151 -6.69 8.74 -25.71
C GLN A 151 -8.17 8.38 -25.51
N ASP A 152 -8.52 7.83 -24.35
CA ASP A 152 -9.85 7.31 -24.02
C ASP A 152 -10.68 8.31 -23.19
N VAL A 153 -10.16 9.52 -22.94
CA VAL A 153 -10.79 10.59 -22.12
C VAL A 153 -10.99 11.87 -22.89
#